data_AF-A0A9P8MSI6-F1
#
_entry.id   AF-A0A9P8MSI6-F1
#
_cell.length_a   1.000
_cell.length_b   1.000
_cell.length_c   1.000
_cell.angle_alpha   90.00
_cell.angle_beta   90.00
_cell.angle_gamma   90.00
#
_symmetry.space_group_name_H-M   'P 1'
#
loop_
_entity.id
_entity.type
_entity.pdbx_description
1 polymer ?
#
loop_
_entity_poly.entity_id
_entity_poly.type
_entity_poly.pdbx_seq_one_letter_code
_entity_poly.pdbx_strand_id
1 'polypeptide(L)'
;MQRPSPPIAVPVDLAFGFELEFLVPQKREGYSSENHSDRGPYTDGLPFQWACPADEHDPKKKILELCTEVMSRRIMGTIIWYRVPDATSSVEWDPLDASFWVLRPSTHAKGQDCCLDVYKWFGLKLRSPLYAEDRHEYWKSETHIGIASLRNSVRMHANSTCPFNVFFEPSCPWLELTDFKKLFTLL
;
A
#
# COMPACT_ATOMS: atom_id res chain seq x y z
N MET A 1 18.86 -31.79 44.68
CA MET A 1 18.08 -31.71 43.42
C MET A 1 17.96 -30.25 43.03
N GLN A 2 18.72 -29.80 42.03
CA GLN A 2 18.59 -28.44 41.48
C GLN A 2 17.33 -28.39 40.61
N ARG A 3 16.48 -27.37 40.82
CA ARG A 3 15.37 -27.10 39.90
C ARG A 3 15.96 -26.73 38.53
N PRO A 4 15.46 -27.27 37.41
CA PRO A 4 15.82 -26.77 36.11
C PRO A 4 15.42 -25.30 36.03
N SER A 5 16.38 -24.46 35.62
CA SER A 5 16.12 -23.05 35.31
C SER A 5 15.02 -22.97 34.26
N PRO A 6 14.08 -22.01 34.37
CA PRO A 6 13.10 -21.81 33.30
C PRO A 6 13.83 -21.51 31.99
N PRO A 7 13.31 -21.97 30.84
CA PRO A 7 13.88 -21.60 29.55
C PRO A 7 13.90 -20.08 29.47
N ILE A 8 15.09 -19.52 29.19
CA ILE A 8 15.24 -18.10 28.91
C ILE A 8 14.32 -17.81 27.72
N ALA A 9 13.29 -17.01 27.94
CA ALA A 9 12.46 -16.50 26.85
C ALA A 9 13.37 -15.65 25.97
N VAL A 10 13.81 -16.21 24.85
CA VAL A 10 14.56 -15.46 23.84
C VAL A 10 13.55 -14.51 23.20
N PRO A 11 13.76 -13.18 23.24
CA PRO A 11 12.90 -12.26 22.52
C PRO A 11 12.90 -12.64 21.04
N VAL A 12 11.71 -12.86 20.49
CA VAL A 12 11.57 -13.09 19.06
C VAL A 12 11.55 -11.72 18.41
N ASP A 13 12.64 -11.35 17.74
CA ASP A 13 12.68 -10.10 16.97
C ASP A 13 11.69 -10.22 15.80
N LEU A 14 10.71 -9.33 15.76
CA LEU A 14 9.68 -9.30 14.73
C LEU A 14 9.88 -8.11 13.80
N ALA A 15 9.83 -8.39 12.51
CA ALA A 15 9.66 -7.36 11.50
C ALA A 15 8.19 -7.32 11.06
N PHE A 16 7.69 -6.15 10.71
CA PHE A 16 6.33 -6.01 10.19
C PHE A 16 6.27 -5.03 9.03
N GLY A 17 5.24 -5.15 8.21
CA GLY A 17 4.99 -4.23 7.10
C GLY A 17 3.51 -4.09 6.82
N PHE A 18 3.16 -3.11 5.99
CA PHE A 18 1.78 -2.81 5.62
C PHE A 18 1.61 -2.97 4.12
N GLU A 19 0.46 -3.47 3.70
CA GLU A 19 0.00 -3.39 2.33
C GLU A 19 -1.38 -2.78 2.31
N LEU A 20 -1.53 -1.74 1.52
CA LEU A 20 -2.79 -1.06 1.31
C LEU A 20 -3.15 -1.08 -0.17
N GLU A 21 -4.42 -1.28 -0.45
CA GLU A 21 -4.95 -1.12 -1.80
C GLU A 21 -5.84 0.13 -1.88
N PHE A 22 -5.87 0.77 -3.04
CA PHE A 22 -6.66 1.97 -3.29
C PHE A 22 -6.94 2.13 -4.78
N LEU A 23 -7.86 3.03 -5.10
CA LEU A 23 -8.29 3.33 -6.45
C LEU A 23 -7.80 4.71 -6.87
N VAL A 24 -7.28 4.80 -8.09
CA VAL A 24 -6.93 6.07 -8.75
C VAL A 24 -7.82 6.25 -9.99
N PRO A 25 -8.43 7.42 -10.20
CA PRO A 25 -9.34 7.64 -11.30
C PRO A 25 -8.62 8.06 -12.58
N GLN A 26 -9.15 7.61 -13.72
CA GLN A 26 -9.01 8.21 -15.03
C GLN A 26 -10.33 8.86 -15.43
N LYS A 27 -10.30 10.08 -15.97
CA LYS A 27 -11.49 10.75 -16.51
C LYS A 27 -12.05 9.95 -17.69
N ARG A 28 -13.39 9.86 -17.80
CA ARG A 28 -14.02 9.36 -19.02
C ARG A 28 -14.18 10.48 -20.04
N GLU A 29 -14.09 10.13 -21.32
CA GLU A 29 -14.41 11.06 -22.41
C GLU A 29 -15.85 11.57 -22.29
N GLY A 30 -16.09 12.83 -22.64
CA GLY A 30 -17.40 13.48 -22.54
C GLY A 30 -17.70 14.15 -21.19
N TYR A 31 -16.87 13.94 -20.17
CA TYR A 31 -16.98 14.64 -18.88
C TYR A 31 -15.88 15.71 -18.75
N SER A 32 -16.20 16.96 -19.07
CA SER A 32 -15.33 18.10 -18.79
C SER A 32 -15.39 18.48 -17.30
N SER A 33 -14.23 18.78 -16.71
CA SER A 33 -14.10 19.23 -15.30
C SER A 33 -14.88 20.51 -14.97
N GLU A 34 -15.49 21.16 -15.97
CA GLU A 34 -16.23 22.41 -15.83
C GLU A 34 -17.71 22.18 -15.47
N ASN A 35 -18.26 20.98 -15.69
CA ASN A 35 -19.71 20.73 -15.56
C ASN A 35 -20.15 20.09 -14.25
N HIS A 36 -19.22 19.62 -13.43
CA HIS A 36 -19.52 19.19 -12.08
C HIS A 36 -18.71 20.06 -11.15
N SER A 37 -19.40 20.84 -10.33
CA SER A 37 -18.87 21.22 -9.03
C SER A 37 -18.42 19.94 -8.34
N ASP A 38 -17.14 19.60 -8.50
CA ASP A 38 -16.43 18.44 -7.94
C ASP A 38 -16.34 18.55 -6.40
N ARG A 39 -17.28 19.31 -5.80
CA ARG A 39 -17.62 19.39 -4.39
C ARG A 39 -18.58 18.26 -4.06
N GLY A 40 -18.06 17.04 -4.06
CA GLY A 40 -18.64 16.03 -3.18
C GLY A 40 -18.57 16.54 -1.73
N PRO A 41 -19.43 16.07 -0.81
CA PRO A 41 -19.48 16.52 0.59
C PRO A 41 -18.19 16.27 1.40
N TYR A 42 -17.13 15.74 0.78
CA TYR A 42 -15.84 15.40 1.39
C TYR A 42 -14.64 16.16 0.82
N THR A 43 -14.81 17.08 -0.13
CA THR A 43 -13.71 17.91 -0.63
C THR A 43 -13.61 19.22 0.17
N ASP A 44 -13.35 19.09 1.47
CA ASP A 44 -12.91 20.21 2.28
C ASP A 44 -11.48 20.59 1.85
N GLY A 45 -11.37 21.63 1.01
CA GLY A 45 -10.20 22.49 0.92
C GLY A 45 -8.88 21.90 0.37
N LEU A 46 -8.83 20.66 -0.11
CA LEU A 46 -7.60 20.11 -0.67
C LEU A 46 -7.32 20.67 -2.08
N PRO A 47 -6.06 21.07 -2.38
CA PRO A 47 -5.66 21.50 -3.72
C PRO A 47 -5.93 20.39 -4.74
N PHE A 48 -6.14 20.77 -6.01
CA PHE A 48 -6.53 19.90 -7.13
C PHE A 48 -5.71 18.60 -7.17
N GLN A 49 -6.29 17.51 -6.64
CA GLN A 49 -5.69 16.19 -6.69
C GLN A 49 -5.72 15.68 -8.12
N TRP A 50 -4.59 15.18 -8.61
CA TRP A 50 -4.48 14.72 -9.99
C TRP A 50 -5.35 13.48 -10.25
N ALA A 51 -6.00 13.47 -11.41
CA ALA A 51 -6.68 12.31 -11.98
C ALA A 51 -6.13 12.07 -13.39
N CYS A 52 -6.03 10.81 -13.80
CA CYS A 52 -5.49 10.46 -15.10
C CYS A 52 -6.36 11.05 -16.23
N PRO A 53 -5.76 11.73 -17.23
CA PRO A 53 -6.50 12.28 -18.36
C PRO A 53 -7.27 11.21 -19.16
N ALA A 54 -8.37 11.62 -19.80
CA ALA A 54 -9.21 10.71 -20.57
C ALA A 54 -8.50 10.17 -21.82
N ASP A 55 -7.62 10.98 -22.40
CA ASP A 55 -6.85 10.74 -23.62
C ASP A 55 -5.54 9.97 -23.38
N GLU A 56 -5.22 9.61 -22.13
CA GLU A 56 -4.01 8.84 -21.82
C GLU A 56 -4.08 7.43 -22.41
N HIS A 57 -3.07 7.08 -23.22
CA HIS A 57 -3.04 5.83 -23.97
C HIS A 57 -2.77 4.61 -23.07
N ASP A 58 -1.89 4.78 -22.07
CA ASP A 58 -1.61 3.76 -21.05
C ASP A 58 -1.84 4.33 -19.65
N PRO A 59 -3.12 4.41 -19.20
CA PRO A 59 -3.47 5.04 -17.93
C PRO A 59 -2.87 4.29 -16.75
N LYS A 60 -2.74 2.96 -16.83
CA LYS A 60 -2.16 2.15 -15.75
C LYS A 60 -0.70 2.50 -15.52
N LYS A 61 0.09 2.54 -16.60
CA LYS A 61 1.50 2.93 -16.54
C LYS A 61 1.64 4.36 -16.06
N LYS A 62 0.86 5.30 -16.60
CA LYS A 62 0.94 6.71 -16.21
C LYS A 62 0.64 6.94 -14.73
N ILE A 63 -0.40 6.27 -14.23
CA ILE A 63 -0.79 6.31 -12.82
C ILE A 63 0.35 5.78 -11.93
N LEU A 64 0.92 4.61 -12.27
CA LEU A 64 2.06 4.04 -11.53
C LEU A 64 3.27 4.97 -11.55
N GLU A 65 3.56 5.58 -12.70
CA GLU A 65 4.65 6.53 -12.87
C GLU A 65 4.52 7.73 -11.94
N LEU A 66 3.34 8.36 -11.94
CA LEU A 66 3.08 9.50 -11.08
C LEU A 66 3.14 9.13 -9.59
N CYS A 67 2.53 8.02 -9.18
CA CYS A 67 2.55 7.59 -7.79
C CYS A 67 3.99 7.32 -7.31
N THR A 68 4.81 6.68 -8.16
CA THR A 68 6.23 6.42 -7.89
C THR A 68 7.01 7.72 -7.76
N GLU A 69 6.78 8.67 -8.68
CA GLU A 69 7.42 9.99 -8.66
C GLU A 69 7.05 10.78 -7.40
N VAL A 70 5.76 10.84 -7.06
CA VAL A 70 5.24 11.54 -5.87
C VAL A 70 5.89 11.00 -4.60
N MET A 71 5.95 9.67 -4.46
CA MET A 71 6.54 9.04 -3.30
C MET A 71 8.05 9.26 -3.24
N SER A 72 8.78 9.06 -4.34
CA SER A 72 10.24 9.18 -4.42
C SER A 72 10.76 10.58 -4.04
N ARG A 73 9.93 11.62 -4.15
CA ARG A 73 10.28 13.00 -3.76
C ARG A 73 10.29 13.24 -2.25
N ARG A 74 9.74 12.32 -1.45
CA ARG A 74 9.42 12.56 -0.04
C ARG A 74 9.87 11.43 0.88
N ILE A 75 9.97 10.21 0.37
CA ILE A 75 10.53 9.08 1.12
C ILE A 75 12.01 8.91 0.76
N MET A 76 12.82 8.45 1.71
CA MET A 76 14.25 8.21 1.47
C MET A 76 14.53 6.82 0.87
N GLY A 77 13.51 5.95 0.82
CA GLY A 77 13.62 4.58 0.30
C GLY A 77 13.44 4.46 -1.21
N THR A 78 13.99 3.39 -1.78
CA THR A 78 13.75 3.02 -3.19
C THR A 78 12.36 2.41 -3.34
N ILE A 79 11.69 2.77 -4.43
CA ILE A 79 10.41 2.21 -4.83
C ILE A 79 10.65 1.25 -5.97
N ILE A 80 10.26 0.00 -5.79
CA ILE A 80 10.19 -1.00 -6.84
C ILE A 80 8.78 -0.96 -7.41
N TRP A 81 8.69 -0.76 -8.73
CA TRP A 81 7.42 -0.81 -9.44
C TRP A 81 7.34 -2.06 -10.34
N TYR A 82 6.19 -2.70 -10.40
CA TYR A 82 5.98 -3.82 -11.32
C TYR A 82 4.99 -3.42 -12.40
N ARG A 83 5.42 -3.50 -13.66
CA ARG A 83 4.47 -3.61 -14.78
C ARG A 83 3.89 -5.01 -14.71
N VAL A 84 2.71 -5.14 -14.09
CA VAL A 84 1.80 -6.30 -14.15
C VAL A 84 2.53 -7.65 -14.10
N PRO A 85 2.54 -8.41 -12.99
CA PRO A 85 2.83 -9.82 -13.13
C PRO A 85 1.71 -10.43 -13.98
N ASP A 86 2.07 -11.27 -14.95
CA ASP A 86 1.13 -12.20 -15.58
C ASP A 86 0.24 -12.81 -14.48
N ALA A 87 -1.05 -12.96 -14.79
CA ALA A 87 -2.16 -13.20 -13.85
C ALA A 87 -2.07 -14.50 -13.00
N THR A 88 -0.91 -15.12 -12.92
CA THR A 88 -0.62 -16.39 -12.26
C THR A 88 0.39 -16.30 -11.11
N SER A 89 1.12 -15.19 -10.90
CA SER A 89 1.99 -15.11 -9.71
C SER A 89 1.20 -14.69 -8.47
N SER A 90 0.71 -15.71 -7.77
CA SER A 90 0.32 -15.58 -6.37
C SER A 90 1.56 -15.11 -5.59
N VAL A 91 1.55 -13.86 -5.17
CA VAL A 91 2.22 -13.29 -3.98
C VAL A 91 3.35 -14.16 -3.41
N GLU A 92 4.40 -14.42 -4.19
CA GLU A 92 5.67 -14.80 -3.61
C GLU A 92 6.33 -13.48 -3.24
N TRP A 93 6.45 -13.26 -1.93
CA TRP A 93 7.35 -12.26 -1.41
C TRP A 93 8.73 -12.54 -1.98
N ASP A 94 9.24 -11.66 -2.83
CA ASP A 94 10.66 -11.69 -3.13
C ASP A 94 11.37 -11.15 -1.88
N PRO A 95 12.24 -11.94 -1.22
CA PRO A 95 13.00 -11.46 -0.07
C PRO A 95 13.83 -10.22 -0.40
N LEU A 96 14.19 -10.03 -1.68
CA LEU A 96 14.89 -8.83 -2.16
C LEU A 96 14.03 -7.57 -2.02
N ASP A 97 12.71 -7.69 -2.02
CA ASP A 97 11.78 -6.57 -1.90
C ASP A 97 11.57 -6.13 -0.45
N ALA A 98 11.94 -6.93 0.55
CA ALA A 98 11.68 -6.67 1.97
C ALA A 98 12.16 -5.28 2.44
N SER A 99 13.20 -4.73 1.82
CA SER A 99 13.78 -3.42 2.16
C SER A 99 13.16 -2.24 1.40
N PHE A 100 12.22 -2.48 0.47
CA PHE A 100 11.78 -1.49 -0.49
C PHE A 100 10.27 -1.24 -0.43
N TRP A 101 9.86 -0.03 -0.79
CA TRP A 101 8.47 0.25 -1.09
C TRP A 101 8.12 -0.45 -2.41
N VAL A 102 7.00 -1.13 -2.47
CA VAL A 102 6.54 -1.79 -3.70
C VAL A 102 5.20 -1.23 -4.13
N LEU A 103 5.13 -0.71 -5.35
CA LEU A 103 3.91 -0.23 -5.97
C LEU A 103 3.56 -1.11 -7.19
N ARG A 104 2.36 -1.66 -7.20
CA ARG A 104 1.89 -2.54 -8.27
C ARG A 104 0.39 -2.36 -8.56
N PRO A 105 -0.09 -2.78 -9.74
CA PRO A 105 -1.52 -2.91 -9.98
C PRO A 105 -2.16 -3.84 -8.97
N SER A 106 -3.39 -3.51 -8.54
CA SER A 106 -4.21 -4.43 -7.75
C SER A 106 -5.10 -5.28 -8.65
N THR A 107 -5.29 -6.55 -8.25
CA THR A 107 -6.27 -7.48 -8.80
C THR A 107 -7.60 -7.48 -8.03
N HIS A 108 -7.62 -6.94 -6.79
CA HIS A 108 -8.79 -6.94 -5.90
C HIS A 108 -9.53 -5.60 -5.93
N ALA A 109 -8.81 -4.49 -5.75
CA ALA A 109 -9.37 -3.14 -5.72
C ALA A 109 -10.06 -2.79 -7.04
N LYS A 110 -11.39 -2.65 -6.98
CA LYS A 110 -12.27 -2.34 -8.12
C LYS A 110 -13.25 -1.25 -7.74
N GLY A 111 -13.61 -0.42 -8.72
CA GLY A 111 -14.71 0.54 -8.54
C GLY A 111 -16.01 -0.19 -8.21
N GLN A 112 -16.79 0.36 -7.29
CA GLN A 112 -18.13 -0.09 -6.89
C GLN A 112 -19.12 1.08 -7.04
N ASP A 113 -20.39 0.87 -6.70
CA ASP A 113 -21.48 1.86 -6.86
C ASP A 113 -21.24 3.18 -6.12
N CYS A 114 -20.37 3.20 -5.11
CA CYS A 114 -19.96 4.42 -4.40
C CYS A 114 -18.90 5.24 -5.13
N CYS A 115 -18.36 4.72 -6.24
CA CYS A 115 -17.34 5.38 -7.04
C CYS A 115 -18.01 6.21 -8.14
N LEU A 116 -17.58 7.46 -8.30
CA LEU A 116 -18.16 8.35 -9.32
C LEU A 116 -17.98 7.75 -10.72
N ASP A 117 -19.08 7.70 -11.47
CA ASP A 117 -19.21 7.11 -12.80
C ASP A 117 -18.50 7.91 -13.91
N VAL A 118 -18.25 9.19 -13.65
CA VAL A 118 -17.43 10.09 -14.48
C VAL A 118 -15.97 9.64 -14.58
N TYR A 119 -15.54 8.69 -13.72
CA TYR A 119 -14.22 8.10 -13.74
C TYR A 119 -14.24 6.61 -14.09
N LYS A 120 -13.17 6.18 -14.74
CA LYS A 120 -12.72 4.79 -14.77
C LYS A 120 -11.69 4.60 -13.65
N TRP A 121 -11.96 3.67 -12.74
CA TRP A 121 -11.12 3.47 -11.55
C TRP A 121 -10.10 2.36 -11.75
N PHE A 122 -8.86 2.62 -11.34
CA PHE A 122 -7.73 1.70 -11.43
C PHE A 122 -7.23 1.34 -10.03
N GLY A 123 -7.24 0.04 -9.72
CA GLY A 123 -6.71 -0.48 -8.46
C GLY A 123 -5.19 -0.47 -8.44
N LEU A 124 -4.64 0.08 -7.36
CA LEU A 124 -3.23 0.03 -6.99
C LEU A 124 -3.07 -0.66 -5.65
N LYS A 125 -1.88 -1.21 -5.45
CA LYS A 125 -1.42 -1.87 -4.23
C LYS A 125 -0.06 -1.31 -3.88
N LEU A 126 0.04 -0.76 -2.68
CA LEU A 126 1.25 -0.21 -2.09
C LEU A 126 1.65 -1.04 -0.89
N ARG A 127 2.87 -1.54 -0.88
CA ARG A 127 3.48 -2.27 0.23
C ARG A 127 4.66 -1.49 0.77
N SER A 128 4.77 -1.37 2.10
CA SER A 128 5.93 -0.79 2.76
C SER A 128 7.11 -1.78 2.80
N PRO A 129 8.33 -1.28 3.06
CA PRO A 129 9.40 -2.11 3.61
C PRO A 129 8.95 -2.81 4.89
N LEU A 130 9.70 -3.85 5.27
CA LEU A 130 9.61 -4.45 6.58
C LEU A 130 10.41 -3.62 7.58
N TYR A 131 9.78 -3.36 8.72
CA TYR A 131 10.32 -2.56 9.81
C TYR A 131 10.55 -3.46 11.01
N ALA A 132 11.75 -3.43 11.57
CA ALA A 132 12.02 -4.06 12.85
C ALA A 132 11.24 -3.35 13.97
N GLU A 133 10.77 -4.11 14.95
CA GLU A 133 9.97 -3.62 16.09
C GLU A 133 10.63 -2.48 16.87
N ASP A 134 11.97 -2.51 16.98
CA ASP A 134 12.77 -1.51 17.68
C ASP A 134 12.82 -0.13 16.98
N ARG A 135 12.37 -0.02 15.72
CA ARG A 135 12.40 1.22 14.93
C ARG A 135 11.09 2.00 14.94
N HIS A 136 10.34 1.94 16.04
CA HIS A 136 8.93 2.35 16.11
C HIS A 136 8.60 3.78 15.64
N GLU A 137 9.49 4.74 15.85
CA GLU A 137 9.26 6.14 15.48
C GLU A 137 9.57 6.42 14.00
N TYR A 138 10.55 5.71 13.45
CA TYR A 138 11.04 5.91 12.10
C TYR A 138 9.99 5.54 11.05
N TRP A 139 9.44 4.31 11.14
CA TRP A 139 8.48 3.83 10.15
C TRP A 139 7.16 4.59 10.17
N LYS A 140 6.71 5.04 11.35
CA LYS A 140 5.51 5.87 11.48
C LYS A 140 5.67 7.15 10.67
N SER A 141 6.83 7.78 10.75
CA SER A 141 7.11 9.00 10.01
C SER A 141 7.17 8.75 8.49
N GLU A 142 7.92 7.75 8.02
CA GLU A 142 8.06 7.49 6.58
C GLU A 142 6.77 6.98 5.94
N THR A 143 6.08 6.04 6.60
CA THR A 143 4.80 5.49 6.09
C THR A 143 3.75 6.59 6.03
N HIS A 144 3.67 7.41 7.08
CA HIS A 144 2.76 8.56 7.11
C HIS A 144 3.09 9.56 5.98
N ILE A 145 4.36 9.93 5.82
CA ILE A 145 4.82 10.87 4.78
C ILE A 145 4.52 10.32 3.38
N GLY A 146 4.80 9.04 3.12
CA GLY A 146 4.56 8.40 1.82
C GLY A 146 3.08 8.40 1.46
N ILE A 147 2.23 7.93 2.37
CA ILE A 147 0.77 7.89 2.17
C ILE A 147 0.18 9.30 2.07
N ALA A 148 0.60 10.23 2.92
CA ALA A 148 0.14 11.62 2.87
C ALA A 148 0.54 12.31 1.56
N SER A 149 1.75 12.06 1.06
CA SER A 149 2.22 12.59 -0.22
C SER A 149 1.36 12.12 -1.38
N LEU A 150 1.00 10.83 -1.40
CA LEU A 150 0.06 10.27 -2.38
C LEU A 150 -1.31 10.92 -2.27
N ARG A 151 -1.90 10.97 -1.07
CA ARG A 151 -3.23 11.56 -0.84
C ARG A 151 -3.30 13.04 -1.23
N ASN A 152 -2.20 13.78 -1.09
CA ASN A 152 -2.17 15.20 -1.43
C ASN A 152 -1.91 15.45 -2.92
N SER A 153 -1.36 14.48 -3.66
CA SER A 153 -0.96 14.67 -5.06
C SER A 153 -1.90 13.98 -6.05
N VAL A 154 -2.48 12.84 -5.66
CA VAL A 154 -3.28 11.98 -6.52
C VAL A 154 -4.66 11.78 -5.90
N ARG A 155 -5.71 11.82 -6.73
CA ARG A 155 -7.05 11.52 -6.26
C ARG A 155 -7.11 10.03 -5.92
N MET A 156 -7.36 9.74 -4.65
CA MET A 156 -7.43 8.37 -4.13
C MET A 156 -8.83 8.10 -3.60
N HIS A 157 -9.30 6.88 -3.83
CA HIS A 157 -10.52 6.36 -3.22
C HIS A 157 -10.27 4.97 -2.65
N ALA A 158 -10.94 4.64 -1.55
CA ALA A 158 -10.93 3.30 -0.97
C ALA A 158 -12.38 2.88 -0.72
N ASN A 159 -12.68 1.61 -0.97
CA ASN A 159 -13.98 1.02 -0.73
C ASN A 159 -13.83 -0.40 -0.17
N SER A 160 -14.91 -1.16 -0.09
CA SER A 160 -14.90 -2.52 0.48
C SER A 160 -13.99 -3.52 -0.26
N THR A 161 -13.57 -3.22 -1.48
CA THR A 161 -12.65 -4.05 -2.29
C THR A 161 -11.17 -3.71 -2.07
N CYS A 162 -10.88 -2.67 -1.29
CA CYS A 162 -9.54 -2.18 -1.03
C CYS A 162 -9.03 -2.72 0.33
N PRO A 163 -8.37 -3.89 0.36
CA PRO A 163 -7.87 -4.44 1.61
C PRO A 163 -6.74 -3.59 2.21
N PHE A 164 -6.64 -3.68 3.53
CA PHE A 164 -5.50 -3.22 4.31
C PHE A 164 -4.97 -4.42 5.09
N ASN A 165 -3.72 -4.77 4.84
CA ASN A 165 -3.06 -5.93 5.43
C ASN A 165 -1.85 -5.49 6.24
N VAL A 166 -1.63 -6.17 7.37
CA VAL A 166 -0.41 -6.07 8.16
C VAL A 166 0.26 -7.44 8.13
N PHE A 167 1.54 -7.48 7.80
CA PHE A 167 2.34 -8.70 7.78
C PHE A 167 3.37 -8.66 8.88
N PHE A 168 3.72 -9.85 9.37
CA PHE A 168 4.77 -10.04 10.36
C PHE A 168 5.71 -11.11 9.83
N GLU A 169 7.01 -10.84 9.91
CA GLU A 169 8.06 -11.79 9.60
C GLU A 169 8.93 -11.99 10.85
N PRO A 170 9.02 -13.21 11.38
CA PRO A 170 9.94 -13.51 12.46
C PRO A 170 11.37 -13.44 11.94
N SER A 171 12.24 -12.72 12.64
CA SER A 171 13.67 -12.63 12.31
C SER A 171 14.41 -13.95 12.59
N CYS A 172 13.76 -14.91 13.24
CA CYS A 172 14.32 -16.22 13.57
C CYS A 172 13.95 -17.27 12.50
N PRO A 173 14.91 -17.77 11.71
CA PRO A 173 14.65 -18.71 10.61
C PRO A 173 14.18 -20.11 11.05
N TRP A 174 14.24 -20.42 12.35
CA TRP A 174 13.74 -21.68 12.93
C TRP A 174 12.31 -21.59 13.46
N LEU A 175 11.68 -20.40 13.45
CA LEU A 175 10.32 -20.23 13.93
C LEU A 175 9.36 -20.59 12.79
N GLU A 176 8.83 -21.81 12.80
CA GLU A 176 7.83 -22.20 11.80
C GLU A 176 6.51 -21.45 12.01
N LEU A 177 5.75 -21.24 10.94
CA LEU A 177 4.44 -20.58 10.91
C LEU A 177 3.45 -21.14 11.97
N THR A 178 3.60 -22.43 12.30
CA THR A 178 2.85 -23.16 13.32
C THR A 178 3.13 -22.69 14.75
N ASP A 179 4.34 -22.21 15.02
CA ASP A 179 4.74 -21.69 16.33
C ASP A 179 4.40 -20.21 16.47
N PHE A 180 4.45 -19.46 15.36
CA PHE A 180 4.03 -18.06 15.32
C PHE A 180 2.53 -17.88 15.61
N LYS A 181 1.66 -18.73 15.05
CA LYS A 181 0.20 -18.70 15.33
C LYS A 181 -0.12 -18.93 16.81
N LYS A 182 0.66 -19.76 17.51
CA LYS A 182 0.46 -20.03 18.94
C LYS A 182 0.82 -18.81 19.80
N LEU A 183 1.87 -18.07 19.43
CA LEU A 183 2.28 -16.84 20.13
C LEU A 183 1.19 -15.75 20.06
N PHE A 184 0.58 -15.54 18.89
CA PHE A 184 -0.50 -14.55 18.72
C PHE A 184 -1.81 -14.93 19.41
N THR A 185 -2.03 -16.20 19.75
CA THR A 185 -3.25 -16.64 20.45
C THR A 185 -3.11 -16.53 21.98
N LEU A 186 -1.89 -16.26 22.48
CA LEU A 186 -1.58 -16.20 23.92
C LEU A 186 -1.32 -14.77 24.43
N LEU A 187 -1.34 -13.77 23.54
CA LEU A 187 -1.40 -12.33 23.86
C LEU A 187 -2.85 -11.87 23.89
#